data_AF-A0A7X7AV13-F1
#
_entry.id   AF-A0A7X7AV13-F1
#
_cell.length_a   1.000
_cell.length_b   1.000
_cell.length_c   1.000
_cell.angle_alpha   90.00
_cell.angle_beta   90.00
_cell.angle_gamma   90.00
#
_symmetry.space_group_name_H-M   'P 1'
#
loop_
_entity.id
_entity.type
_entity.pdbx_description
1 polymer ?
#
loop_
_entity_poly.entity_id
_entity_poly.type
_entity_poly.pdbx_seq_one_letter_code
_entity_poly.pdbx_strand_id
1 'polypeptide(L)'
;GKELFQYYDEEGKRHHIDSGMVNDYIKEISGEDFTAKDFRTWAGTVNAFLALNELGMADTATERKKLIVSALDKVACLLGNTRSVCKKYYVHPLILNLYETESLKKYLKQLDNIEKNDNKAGLTNEEEVLLTILENEGF
;
A
#
# COMPACT_ATOMS: atom_id res chain seq x y z
N GLY A 1 -27.95 -3.67 -8.38
CA GLY A 1 -27.23 -4.83 -7.83
C GLY A 1 -27.73 -5.11 -6.44
N LYS A 2 -27.43 -6.27 -5.83
CA LYS A 2 -27.69 -6.48 -4.40
C LYS A 2 -26.66 -5.67 -3.60
N GLU A 3 -27.11 -4.80 -2.71
CA GLU A 3 -26.24 -4.06 -1.80
C GLU A 3 -25.81 -4.98 -0.67
N LEU A 4 -24.51 -5.30 -0.61
CA LEU A 4 -23.95 -6.28 0.32
C LEU A 4 -23.78 -5.72 1.74
N PHE A 5 -23.39 -4.46 1.86
CA PHE A 5 -23.13 -3.79 3.14
C PHE A 5 -24.36 -3.04 3.60
N GLN A 6 -24.95 -3.51 4.70
CA GLN A 6 -26.20 -3.00 5.26
C GLN A 6 -26.15 -3.10 6.78
N TYR A 7 -26.90 -2.25 7.47
CA TYR A 7 -27.11 -2.34 8.91
C TYR A 7 -28.59 -2.12 9.25
N TYR A 8 -28.97 -2.46 10.48
CA TYR A 8 -30.30 -2.20 11.03
C TYR A 8 -30.18 -1.12 12.09
N ASP A 9 -31.07 -0.14 12.06
CA ASP A 9 -31.16 0.86 13.13
C ASP A 9 -31.93 0.32 14.36
N GLU A 10 -32.07 1.16 15.39
CA GLU A 10 -32.77 0.82 16.63
C GLU A 10 -34.26 0.50 16.42
N GLU A 11 -34.88 0.99 15.34
CA GLU A 11 -36.27 0.71 14.95
C GLU A 11 -36.39 -0.59 14.12
N GLY A 12 -35.28 -1.27 13.85
CA GLY A 12 -35.24 -2.47 13.02
C GLY A 12 -35.39 -2.17 11.53
N LYS A 13 -35.23 -0.91 11.11
CA LYS A 13 -35.23 -0.51 9.70
C LYS A 13 -33.85 -0.74 9.10
N ARG A 14 -33.84 -1.29 7.89
CA ARG A 14 -32.61 -1.59 7.15
C ARG A 14 -32.10 -0.36 6.40
N HIS A 15 -30.80 -0.11 6.51
CA HIS A 15 -30.08 0.95 5.81
C HIS A 15 -28.92 0.37 5.01
N HIS A 16 -28.60 1.02 3.90
CA HIS A 16 -27.43 0.69 3.09
C HIS A 16 -26.21 1.49 3.56
N ILE A 17 -25.01 0.97 3.29
CA ILE A 17 -23.75 1.67 3.54
C ILE A 17 -23.19 2.12 2.20
N ASP A 18 -23.04 3.43 2.02
CA ASP A 18 -22.41 4.02 0.85
C ASP A 18 -20.96 4.45 1.12
N SER A 19 -20.26 4.92 0.09
CA SER A 19 -18.88 5.35 0.20
C SER A 19 -18.68 6.63 1.01
N GLY A 20 -19.69 7.50 1.06
CA GLY A 20 -19.68 8.71 1.90
C GLY A 20 -19.60 8.32 3.36
N MET A 21 -20.48 7.42 3.78
CA MET A 21 -20.50 6.90 5.16
C MET A 21 -19.17 6.28 5.58
N VAL A 22 -18.51 5.54 4.69
CA VAL A 22 -17.18 4.95 4.98
C VAL A 22 -16.12 6.03 5.15
N ASN A 23 -16.11 7.06 4.30
CA ASN A 23 -15.14 8.15 4.42
C ASN A 23 -15.40 9.01 5.66
N ASP A 24 -16.66 9.28 5.99
CA ASP A 24 -17.04 10.01 7.21
C ASP A 24 -16.54 9.25 8.44
N TYR A 25 -16.73 7.93 8.47
CA TYR A 25 -16.23 7.07 9.55
C TYR A 25 -14.69 7.09 9.64
N ILE A 26 -13.98 6.97 8.51
CA ILE A 26 -12.51 7.04 8.49
C ILE A 26 -12.01 8.38 9.07
N LYS A 27 -12.64 9.48 8.68
CA LYS A 27 -12.30 10.82 9.17
C LYS A 27 -12.56 10.95 10.67
N GLU A 28 -13.69 10.44 11.15
CA GLU A 28 -14.06 10.46 12.57
C GLU A 28 -13.03 9.71 13.44
N ILE A 29 -12.64 8.49 13.05
CA ILE A 29 -11.74 7.66 13.87
C ILE A 29 -10.28 8.08 13.77
N SER A 30 -9.86 8.66 12.65
CA SER A 30 -8.47 9.07 12.44
C SER A 30 -8.19 10.49 12.96
N GLY A 31 -9.21 11.35 13.02
CA GLY A 31 -9.06 12.77 13.34
C GLY A 31 -8.39 13.60 12.23
N GLU A 32 -8.13 12.98 11.08
CA GLU A 32 -7.38 13.54 9.95
C GLU A 32 -8.21 13.43 8.65
N ASP A 33 -7.80 14.14 7.60
CA ASP A 33 -8.48 14.12 6.30
C ASP A 33 -8.12 12.88 5.43
N PHE A 34 -8.03 11.70 6.06
CA PHE A 34 -7.85 10.44 5.34
C PHE A 34 -9.15 9.96 4.69
N THR A 35 -9.00 9.23 3.60
CA THR A 35 -10.08 8.63 2.83
C THR A 35 -9.80 7.16 2.55
N ALA A 36 -10.80 6.42 2.08
CA ALA A 36 -10.64 5.04 1.63
C ALA A 36 -9.57 4.89 0.52
N LYS A 37 -9.29 5.96 -0.24
CA LYS A 37 -8.25 5.97 -1.27
C LYS A 37 -6.84 5.92 -0.66
N ASP A 38 -6.63 6.52 0.50
CA ASP A 38 -5.32 6.57 1.15
C ASP A 38 -4.89 5.17 1.58
N PHE A 39 -5.81 4.37 2.11
CA PHE A 39 -5.59 2.94 2.38
C PHE A 39 -5.17 2.17 1.13
N ARG A 40 -5.80 2.44 -0.03
CA ARG A 40 -5.42 1.79 -1.29
C ARG A 40 -4.05 2.23 -1.80
N THR A 41 -3.68 3.49 -1.57
CA THR A 41 -2.37 4.04 -1.93
C THR A 41 -1.27 3.49 -1.03
N TRP A 42 -1.54 3.40 0.27
CA TRP A 42 -0.65 2.77 1.25
C TRP A 42 -0.42 1.30 0.90
N ALA A 43 -1.50 0.52 0.80
CA ALA A 43 -1.43 -0.89 0.45
C ALA A 43 -0.76 -1.12 -0.92
N GLY A 44 -1.06 -0.29 -1.92
CA GLY A 44 -0.41 -0.38 -3.23
C GLY A 44 1.11 -0.16 -3.15
N THR A 45 1.55 0.77 -2.32
CA THR A 45 2.97 1.07 -2.11
C THR A 45 3.69 -0.03 -1.33
N VAL A 46 3.10 -0.53 -0.23
CA VAL A 46 3.62 -1.68 0.53
C VAL A 46 3.76 -2.90 -0.37
N ASN A 47 2.75 -3.21 -1.18
CA ASN A 47 2.79 -4.37 -2.08
C ASN A 47 3.80 -4.20 -3.23
N ALA A 48 4.02 -2.97 -3.72
CA ALA A 48 5.09 -2.72 -4.68
C ALA A 48 6.46 -2.97 -4.05
N PHE A 49 6.67 -2.49 -2.82
CA PHE A 49 7.91 -2.68 -2.07
C PHE A 49 8.20 -4.17 -1.84
N LEU A 50 7.21 -4.92 -1.35
CA LEU A 50 7.30 -6.37 -1.16
C LEU A 50 7.55 -7.13 -2.46
N ALA A 51 6.86 -6.77 -3.55
CA ALA A 51 7.06 -7.40 -4.84
C ALA A 51 8.49 -7.19 -5.37
N LEU A 52 9.07 -6.00 -5.16
CA LEU A 52 10.46 -5.73 -5.52
C LEU A 52 11.45 -6.50 -4.64
N ASN A 53 11.13 -6.72 -3.36
CA ASN A 53 11.90 -7.60 -2.48
C ASN A 53 11.96 -9.03 -3.02
N GLU A 54 10.78 -9.59 -3.31
CA GLU A 54 10.62 -10.97 -3.80
C GLU A 54 11.31 -11.18 -5.15
N LEU A 55 11.23 -10.19 -6.05
CA LEU A 55 11.89 -10.21 -7.35
C LEU A 55 13.42 -10.04 -7.28
N GLY A 56 13.93 -9.54 -6.15
CA GLY A 56 15.35 -9.27 -5.94
C GLY A 56 15.86 -8.03 -6.67
N MET A 57 17.16 -7.75 -6.51
CA MET A 57 17.86 -6.66 -7.22
C MET A 57 18.50 -7.18 -8.50
N ALA A 58 18.49 -6.36 -9.55
CA ALA A 58 19.19 -6.64 -10.81
C ALA A 58 20.41 -5.72 -11.03
N ASP A 59 21.43 -6.26 -11.69
CA ASP A 59 22.71 -5.59 -11.91
C ASP A 59 22.64 -4.51 -13.00
N THR A 60 21.74 -4.66 -13.98
CA THR A 60 21.59 -3.68 -15.08
C THR A 60 20.36 -2.81 -14.94
N ALA A 61 20.47 -1.54 -15.35
CA ALA A 61 19.35 -0.60 -15.36
C ALA A 61 18.15 -1.10 -16.22
N THR A 62 18.45 -1.80 -17.32
CA THR A 62 17.41 -2.39 -18.19
C THR A 62 16.63 -3.49 -17.47
N GLU A 63 17.30 -4.35 -16.72
CA GLU A 63 16.64 -5.39 -15.93
C GLU A 63 15.85 -4.80 -14.76
N ARG A 64 16.39 -3.79 -14.07
CA ARG A 64 15.64 -3.11 -13.00
C ARG A 64 14.33 -2.50 -13.51
N LYS A 65 14.33 -1.91 -14.70
CA LYS A 65 13.09 -1.42 -15.35
C LYS A 65 12.09 -2.55 -15.62
N LYS A 66 12.56 -3.74 -16.04
CA LYS A 66 11.69 -4.91 -16.21
C LYS A 66 11.11 -5.38 -14.88
N LEU A 67 11.90 -5.41 -13.82
CA LEU A 67 11.43 -5.83 -12.49
C LEU A 67 10.44 -4.82 -11.89
N ILE A 68 10.65 -3.52 -12.09
CA ILE A 68 9.64 -2.48 -11.75
C ILE A 68 8.32 -2.75 -12.47
N VAL A 69 8.37 -3.10 -13.76
CA VAL A 69 7.17 -3.43 -14.53
C VAL A 69 6.46 -4.66 -13.95
N SER A 70 7.20 -5.72 -13.62
CA SER A 70 6.65 -6.92 -12.99
C SER A 70 6.05 -6.66 -11.60
N ALA A 71 6.68 -5.81 -10.79
CA ALA A 71 6.13 -5.40 -9.49
C ALA A 71 4.81 -4.63 -9.66
N LEU A 72 4.75 -3.70 -10.62
CA LEU A 72 3.52 -2.97 -10.93
C LEU A 72 2.40 -3.88 -11.46
N ASP A 73 2.74 -4.96 -12.17
CA ASP A 73 1.76 -5.97 -12.61
C ASP A 73 1.14 -6.73 -11.43
N LYS A 74 1.96 -7.10 -10.43
CA LYS A 74 1.46 -7.72 -9.19
C LYS A 74 0.48 -6.80 -8.46
N VAL A 75 0.85 -5.52 -8.30
CA VAL A 75 -0.03 -4.52 -7.65
C VAL A 75 -1.31 -4.26 -8.45
N ALA A 76 -1.20 -4.18 -9.78
CA ALA A 76 -2.34 -4.02 -10.68
C ALA A 76 -3.36 -5.17 -10.54
N CYS A 77 -2.86 -6.41 -10.48
CA CYS A 77 -3.69 -7.59 -10.25
C CYS A 77 -4.38 -7.52 -8.88
N LEU A 78 -3.65 -7.21 -7.81
CA LEU A 78 -4.19 -7.11 -6.45
C LEU A 78 -5.28 -6.04 -6.32
N LEU A 79 -5.05 -4.86 -6.88
CA LEU A 79 -5.95 -3.71 -6.74
C LEU A 79 -7.09 -3.72 -7.75
N GLY A 80 -7.11 -4.65 -8.71
CA GLY A 80 -8.09 -4.70 -9.80
C GLY A 80 -8.01 -3.48 -10.73
N ASN A 81 -6.80 -2.97 -10.98
CA ASN A 81 -6.55 -1.78 -11.80
C ASN A 81 -5.54 -2.08 -12.91
N THR A 82 -5.36 -1.15 -13.85
CA THR A 82 -4.28 -1.27 -14.85
C THR A 82 -2.94 -0.87 -14.25
N ARG A 83 -1.84 -1.39 -14.82
CA ARG A 83 -0.47 -1.02 -14.46
C ARG A 83 -0.25 0.50 -14.47
N SER A 84 -0.76 1.20 -15.49
CA SER A 84 -0.62 2.65 -15.62
C SER A 84 -1.38 3.41 -14.53
N VAL A 85 -2.57 2.93 -14.14
CA VAL A 85 -3.35 3.49 -13.04
C VAL A 85 -2.64 3.26 -11.70
N CYS A 86 -2.13 2.05 -11.44
CA CYS A 86 -1.36 1.75 -10.23
C CYS A 86 -0.11 2.61 -10.11
N LYS A 87 0.68 2.70 -11.19
CA LYS A 87 1.89 3.54 -11.22
C LYS A 87 1.59 5.02 -10.97
N LYS A 88 0.45 5.51 -11.45
CA LYS A 88 0.11 6.94 -11.37
C LYS A 88 -0.55 7.33 -10.04
N TYR A 89 -1.35 6.46 -9.45
CA TYR A 89 -2.26 6.84 -8.35
C TYR A 89 -2.16 6.00 -7.09
N TYR A 90 -1.54 4.81 -7.13
CA TYR A 90 -1.57 3.87 -6.01
C TYR A 90 -0.19 3.42 -5.51
N VAL A 91 0.87 3.63 -6.28
CA VAL A 91 2.24 3.31 -5.88
C VAL A 91 3.03 4.60 -5.74
N HIS A 92 3.58 4.84 -4.56
CA HIS A 92 4.41 6.02 -4.31
C HIS A 92 5.66 5.99 -5.21
N PRO A 93 5.94 7.03 -6.01
CA PRO A 93 7.00 7.02 -7.01
C PRO A 93 8.40 6.86 -6.41
N LEU A 94 8.59 7.30 -5.16
CA LEU A 94 9.85 7.15 -4.43
C LEU A 94 10.34 5.70 -4.40
N ILE A 95 9.46 4.73 -4.17
CA ILE A 95 9.84 3.31 -4.11
C ILE A 95 10.40 2.83 -5.45
N LEU A 96 9.78 3.26 -6.55
CA LEU A 96 10.24 2.92 -7.90
C LEU A 96 11.59 3.58 -8.20
N ASN A 97 11.75 4.85 -7.82
CA ASN A 97 12.98 5.61 -8.03
C ASN A 97 14.16 5.04 -7.21
N LEU A 98 13.92 4.69 -5.95
CA LEU A 98 14.93 4.08 -5.08
C LEU A 98 15.36 2.71 -5.61
N TYR A 99 14.43 1.93 -6.18
CA TYR A 99 14.78 0.67 -6.81
C TYR A 99 15.62 0.88 -8.07
N GLU A 100 15.22 1.83 -8.94
CA GLU A 100 15.94 2.15 -10.18
C GLU A 100 17.39 2.63 -9.91
N THR A 101 17.58 3.37 -8.82
CA THR A 101 18.89 3.89 -8.37
C THR A 101 19.65 2.95 -7.42
N GLU A 102 19.13 1.76 -7.16
CA GLU A 102 19.69 0.74 -6.26
C GLU A 102 19.69 1.11 -4.76
N SER A 103 19.30 2.34 -4.42
CA SER A 103 19.17 2.84 -3.05
C SER A 103 18.15 2.07 -2.22
N LEU A 104 17.16 1.39 -2.83
CA LEU A 104 16.19 0.58 -2.11
C LEU A 104 16.82 -0.65 -1.43
N LYS A 105 17.97 -1.13 -1.92
CA LYS A 105 18.65 -2.35 -1.45
C LYS A 105 18.98 -2.31 0.05
N LYS A 106 19.27 -1.13 0.61
CA LYS A 106 19.59 -0.97 2.04
C LYS A 106 18.37 -1.17 2.94
N TYR A 107 17.17 -0.89 2.43
CA TYR A 107 15.91 -1.06 3.15
C TYR A 107 15.35 -2.47 3.00
N LEU A 108 15.53 -3.11 1.84
CA LEU A 108 15.10 -4.50 1.62
C LEU A 108 15.71 -5.47 2.63
N LYS A 109 16.96 -5.27 3.03
CA LYS A 109 17.62 -6.06 4.08
C LYS A 109 16.96 -5.95 5.47
N GLN A 110 16.20 -4.90 5.72
CA GLN A 110 15.50 -4.70 6.99
C GLN A 110 14.22 -5.55 7.05
N LEU A 111 13.72 -6.01 5.91
CA LEU A 111 12.58 -6.94 5.83
C LEU A 111 12.90 -8.34 6.35
N ASP A 112 14.19 -8.72 6.38
CA ASP A 112 14.63 -10.02 6.91
C ASP A 112 14.53 -10.09 8.45
N ASN A 113 14.23 -8.97 9.11
CA ASN A 113 14.02 -8.94 10.55
C ASN A 113 12.73 -9.70 10.91
N ILE A 114 12.85 -10.69 11.78
CA ILE A 114 11.70 -11.45 12.29
C ILE A 114 10.84 -10.52 13.14
N GLU A 115 9.61 -10.30 12.68
CA GLU A 115 8.58 -9.58 13.41
C GLU A 115 8.28 -10.31 14.73
N LYS A 116 8.48 -9.63 15.86
CA LYS A 116 8.10 -10.18 17.17
C LYS A 116 6.62 -9.94 17.35
N ASN A 117 5.82 -11.00 17.28
CA ASN A 117 4.40 -10.91 17.61
C ASN A 117 4.25 -10.59 19.11
N ASP A 118 4.06 -9.31 19.43
CA ASP A 118 3.85 -8.81 20.78
C ASP A 118 2.36 -8.67 21.13
N ASN A 119 1.47 -9.23 20.31
CA ASN A 119 0.01 -9.14 20.38
C ASN A 119 -0.54 -7.70 20.41
N LYS A 120 0.22 -6.70 19.92
CA LYS A 120 -0.30 -5.33 19.77
C LYS A 120 -0.82 -5.11 18.36
N ALA A 121 -1.88 -4.31 18.26
CA ALA A 121 -2.31 -3.73 16.99
C ALA A 121 -1.34 -2.59 16.65
N GLY A 122 -0.43 -2.84 15.72
CA GLY A 122 0.59 -1.89 15.26
C GLY A 122 0.86 -2.05 13.77
N LEU A 123 1.87 -1.34 13.28
CA LEU A 123 2.34 -1.48 11.90
C LEU A 123 3.05 -2.83 11.74
N THR A 124 2.95 -3.42 10.55
CA THR A 124 3.80 -4.57 10.22
C THR A 124 5.25 -4.11 9.98
N ASN A 125 6.22 -5.02 10.03
CA ASN A 125 7.63 -4.72 9.75
C ASN A 125 7.81 -4.07 8.37
N GLU A 126 7.05 -4.50 7.35
CA GLU A 126 7.06 -3.89 6.03
C GLU A 126 6.56 -2.45 6.04
N GLU A 127 5.52 -2.17 6.82
CA GLU A 127 4.93 -0.85 6.99
C GLU A 127 5.88 0.09 7.75
N GLU A 128 6.55 -0.40 8.80
CA GLU A 128 7.58 0.34 9.54
C GLU A 128 8.78 0.70 8.67
N VAL A 129 9.28 -0.25 7.89
CA VAL A 129 10.38 0.00 6.94
C VAL A 129 9.93 0.98 5.86
N LEU A 130 8.70 0.87 5.36
CA LEU A 130 8.17 1.82 4.39
C LEU A 130 8.06 3.24 4.97
N LEU A 131 7.56 3.40 6.20
CA LEU A 131 7.56 4.70 6.87
C LEU A 131 8.97 5.26 7.01
N THR A 132 9.92 4.43 7.43
CA THR A 132 11.34 4.83 7.54
C THR A 132 11.90 5.32 6.21
N ILE A 133 11.51 4.71 5.07
CA ILE A 133 11.89 5.20 3.74
C ILE A 133 11.28 6.58 3.48
N LEU A 134 9.99 6.75 3.75
CA LEU A 134 9.27 8.00 3.49
C LEU A 134 9.78 9.15 4.36
N GLU A 135 10.17 8.89 5.61
CA GLU A 135 10.73 9.90 6.52
C GLU A 135 12.15 10.32 6.12
N ASN A 136 12.98 9.37 5.68
CA ASN A 136 14.39 9.63 5.39
C ASN A 136 14.66 10.13 3.96
N GLU A 137 13.82 9.75 3.00
CA GLU A 137 14.04 10.02 1.57
C GLU A 137 12.89 10.86 0.96
N GLY A 138 11.85 11.17 1.73
CA GLY A 138 10.66 11.89 1.29
C GLY A 138 10.75 13.42 1.28
N PHE A 139 11.92 13.98 1.61
CA PHE A 139 12.18 15.43 1.62
C PHE A 139 13.53 15.79 0.99
#